data_AF-A0A0Q7L229-F1
#
_entry.id   AF-A0A0Q7L229-F1
#
_cell.length_a   1.000
_cell.length_b   1.000
_cell.length_c   1.000
_cell.angle_alpha   90.00
_cell.angle_beta   90.00
_cell.angle_gamma   90.00
#
_symmetry.space_group_name_H-M   'P 1'
#
loop_
_entity.id
_entity.type
_entity.pdbx_description
1 polymer ?
#
loop_
_entity_poly.entity_id
_entity_poly.type
_entity_poly.pdbx_seq_one_letter_code
_entity_poly.pdbx_strand_id
1 'polypeptide(L)'
;MPDTVDLVVARPEGLYCPPGDFYIDPWRPAARAVITHTHSDHARIGHAHYLAHTDSAGTLRTRLGADIHLQTLAYGEAIEHHGVRLSLHPAGHVLGSAQVRLEHGGRVWVASGDYKTEADGTCTPFEPVPCDTFITESTFGLPIYRWPTQAVLFAEIDAWWRANAEAGRASVLFCYAFGKAQRILHGVDASIGPIVVHGAVEPLNAVYRAAGVALPRTLRATDADVDAALLKRALVLAPPSAQGTPWMKRFGNYADAFASGWMQLRGTRRRRGVDRGFVMSDHADWPGLQQAIAGTGAERVFVTHGSVQVMMRWLTENGLDAQGFKTEYGDEDDQETPAAAPAAEEEAK
;
A
#
# COMPACT_ATOMS: atom_id res chain seq x y z
N MET A 1 -8.94 34.17 22.37
CA MET A 1 -8.14 33.49 21.32
C MET A 1 -9.14 33.01 20.30
N PRO A 2 -8.98 33.19 18.98
CA PRO A 2 -9.92 32.58 18.05
C PRO A 2 -9.83 31.07 18.27
N ASP A 3 -10.95 30.43 18.61
CA ASP A 3 -11.04 28.98 18.79
C ASP A 3 -10.50 28.30 17.54
N THR A 4 -9.33 27.69 17.66
CA THR A 4 -8.58 27.13 16.55
C THR A 4 -9.15 25.76 16.22
N VAL A 5 -10.25 25.73 15.48
CA VAL A 5 -10.81 24.47 14.96
C VAL A 5 -9.76 23.81 14.07
N ASP A 6 -9.49 22.53 14.31
CA ASP A 6 -8.57 21.72 13.52
C ASP A 6 -9.04 21.64 12.05
N LEU A 7 -8.10 21.77 11.10
CA LEU A 7 -8.42 21.77 9.67
C LEU A 7 -8.90 20.40 9.19
N VAL A 8 -8.48 19.34 9.89
CA VAL A 8 -8.96 17.97 9.71
C VAL A 8 -9.33 17.39 11.08
N VAL A 9 -10.50 16.77 11.16
CA VAL A 9 -11.00 16.09 12.37
C VAL A 9 -11.43 14.67 12.03
N ALA A 10 -11.26 13.73 12.96
CA ALA A 10 -11.81 12.38 12.80
C ALA A 10 -13.32 12.37 13.07
N ARG A 11 -14.08 11.73 12.16
CA ARG A 11 -15.51 11.43 12.31
C ARG A 11 -15.76 9.95 12.02
N PRO A 12 -16.92 9.39 12.39
CA PRO A 12 -17.26 8.00 12.08
C PRO A 12 -17.28 7.65 10.59
N GLU A 13 -17.37 8.64 9.69
CA GLU A 13 -17.29 8.42 8.25
C GLU A 13 -15.86 8.52 7.68
N GLY A 14 -14.89 9.07 8.44
CA GLY A 14 -13.52 9.26 7.97
C GLY A 14 -12.86 10.54 8.50
N LEU A 15 -11.72 10.91 7.89
CA LEU A 15 -11.04 12.19 8.16
C LEU A 15 -11.77 13.31 7.42
N TYR A 16 -12.38 14.23 8.16
CA TYR A 16 -13.22 15.30 7.61
C TYR A 16 -12.51 16.64 7.66
N CYS A 17 -12.59 17.42 6.57
CA CYS A 17 -12.18 18.81 6.54
C CYS A 17 -13.41 19.72 6.74
N PRO A 18 -13.65 20.30 7.93
CA PRO A 18 -14.84 21.11 8.18
C PRO A 18 -15.00 22.34 7.27
N PRO A 19 -13.96 23.18 7.04
CA PRO A 19 -14.12 24.35 6.17
C PRO A 19 -14.28 23.96 4.69
N GLY A 20 -13.72 22.83 4.28
CA GLY A 20 -13.80 22.32 2.91
C GLY A 20 -15.06 21.51 2.62
N ASP A 21 -15.77 21.01 3.64
CA ASP A 21 -16.90 20.09 3.49
C ASP A 21 -16.63 18.88 2.56
N PHE A 22 -15.50 18.20 2.81
CA PHE A 22 -15.13 16.93 2.17
C PHE A 22 -14.42 16.01 3.14
N TYR A 23 -14.34 14.73 2.79
CA TYR A 23 -13.59 13.72 3.52
C TYR A 23 -12.33 13.32 2.75
N ILE A 24 -11.28 12.96 3.48
CA ILE A 24 -10.10 12.26 2.97
C ILE A 24 -10.28 10.78 3.29
N ASP A 25 -10.22 9.93 2.26
CA ASP A 25 -10.40 8.47 2.33
C ASP A 25 -11.57 8.03 3.24
N PRO A 26 -12.81 8.46 2.97
CA PRO A 26 -13.96 8.12 3.82
C PRO A 26 -14.29 6.62 3.81
N TRP A 27 -14.63 6.09 4.98
CA TRP A 27 -15.03 4.70 5.20
C TRP A 27 -16.48 4.42 4.81
N ARG A 28 -17.31 5.48 4.73
CA ARG A 28 -18.74 5.45 4.43
C ARG A 28 -19.08 6.37 3.25
N PRO A 29 -20.20 6.14 2.54
CA PRO A 29 -20.69 7.05 1.51
C PRO A 29 -20.67 8.51 1.95
N ALA A 30 -20.16 9.39 1.08
CA ALA A 30 -19.92 10.80 1.38
C ALA A 30 -20.19 11.64 0.13
N ALA A 31 -20.53 12.93 0.31
CA ALA A 31 -20.76 13.82 -0.83
C ALA A 31 -19.49 14.05 -1.66
N ARG A 32 -18.34 14.22 -1.00
CA ARG A 32 -17.05 14.48 -1.65
C ARG A 32 -15.94 13.71 -0.94
N ALA A 33 -15.22 12.90 -1.69
CA ALA A 33 -14.10 12.10 -1.22
C ALA A 33 -12.83 12.49 -1.96
N VAL A 34 -11.82 12.91 -1.20
CA VAL A 34 -10.45 13.07 -1.68
C VAL A 34 -9.73 11.77 -1.38
N ILE A 35 -9.26 11.08 -2.42
CA ILE A 35 -8.68 9.76 -2.33
C ILE A 35 -7.15 9.87 -2.41
N THR A 36 -6.45 9.41 -1.36
CA THR A 36 -4.99 9.36 -1.34
C THR A 36 -4.48 8.32 -2.32
N HIS A 37 -5.07 7.12 -2.31
CA HIS A 37 -4.66 6.03 -3.20
C HIS A 37 -5.74 4.93 -3.32
N THR A 38 -5.50 3.94 -4.19
CA THR A 38 -6.55 3.00 -4.64
C THR A 38 -6.61 1.66 -3.87
N HIS A 39 -6.02 1.53 -2.68
CA HIS A 39 -6.30 0.36 -1.84
C HIS A 39 -7.73 0.41 -1.29
N SER A 40 -8.31 -0.75 -0.98
CA SER A 40 -9.75 -0.91 -0.70
C SER A 40 -10.18 -0.27 0.62
N ASP A 41 -9.25 -0.16 1.56
CA ASP A 41 -9.41 0.48 2.85
C ASP A 41 -9.41 2.02 2.76
N HIS A 42 -8.88 2.59 1.66
CA HIS A 42 -8.88 4.03 1.37
C HIS A 42 -9.92 4.45 0.31
N ALA A 43 -10.05 3.69 -0.77
CA ALA A 43 -10.92 3.98 -1.91
C ALA A 43 -12.19 3.12 -1.86
N ARG A 44 -13.30 3.69 -1.38
CA ARG A 44 -14.58 3.00 -1.24
C ARG A 44 -15.64 3.47 -2.23
N ILE A 45 -16.60 2.60 -2.53
CA ILE A 45 -17.72 2.90 -3.43
C ILE A 45 -18.79 3.72 -2.71
N GLY A 46 -19.62 4.43 -3.48
CA GLY A 46 -20.83 5.10 -2.99
C GLY A 46 -20.66 6.58 -2.65
N HIS A 47 -19.49 7.17 -2.86
CA HIS A 47 -19.34 8.62 -2.76
C HIS A 47 -19.94 9.30 -4.00
N ALA A 48 -20.49 10.51 -3.85
CA ALA A 48 -21.09 11.22 -4.98
C ALA A 48 -20.03 11.84 -5.92
N HIS A 49 -18.90 12.29 -5.36
CA HIS A 49 -17.78 12.85 -6.11
C HIS A 49 -16.45 12.36 -5.55
N TYR A 50 -15.52 12.04 -6.46
CA TYR A 50 -14.18 11.58 -6.16
C TYR A 50 -13.15 12.57 -6.70
N LEU A 51 -12.12 12.85 -5.91
CA LEU A 51 -10.94 13.60 -6.33
C LEU A 51 -9.69 12.77 -6.06
N ALA A 52 -8.84 12.56 -7.05
CA ALA A 52 -7.60 11.79 -6.89
C ALA A 52 -6.51 12.22 -7.88
N HIS A 53 -5.31 11.69 -7.75
CA HIS A 53 -4.24 11.95 -8.71
C HIS A 53 -4.56 11.33 -10.08
N THR A 54 -4.15 11.99 -11.16
CA THR A 54 -4.42 11.56 -12.55
C THR A 54 -4.01 10.12 -12.83
N ASP A 55 -2.85 9.68 -12.34
CA ASP A 55 -2.35 8.31 -12.57
C ASP A 55 -3.17 7.24 -11.84
N SER A 56 -3.94 7.60 -10.82
CA SER A 56 -4.83 6.66 -10.11
C SER A 56 -6.17 6.46 -10.82
N ALA A 57 -6.47 7.21 -11.89
CA ALA A 57 -7.76 7.15 -12.57
C ALA A 57 -8.06 5.75 -13.13
N GLY A 58 -7.07 5.08 -13.71
CA GLY A 58 -7.22 3.74 -14.27
C GLY A 58 -7.53 2.69 -13.20
N THR A 59 -6.80 2.73 -12.08
CA THR A 59 -7.02 1.82 -10.94
C THR A 59 -8.35 2.09 -10.26
N LEU A 60 -8.72 3.37 -10.06
CA LEU A 60 -9.99 3.74 -9.44
C LEU A 60 -11.19 3.28 -10.27
N ARG A 61 -11.18 3.50 -11.58
CA ARG A 61 -12.25 3.03 -12.47
C ARG A 61 -12.31 1.51 -12.55
N THR A 62 -11.17 0.83 -12.47
CA THR A 62 -11.13 -0.64 -12.43
C THR A 62 -11.75 -1.20 -11.14
N ARG A 63 -11.51 -0.53 -9.99
CA ARG A 63 -12.01 -1.00 -8.69
C ARG A 63 -13.43 -0.55 -8.36
N LEU A 64 -13.73 0.73 -8.58
CA LEU A 64 -14.97 1.38 -8.12
C LEU A 64 -16.04 1.45 -9.21
N GLY A 65 -15.68 1.13 -10.45
CA GLY A 65 -16.57 1.18 -11.61
C GLY A 65 -16.20 2.30 -12.59
N ALA A 66 -16.46 2.05 -13.88
CA ALA A 66 -16.10 2.97 -14.95
C ALA A 66 -16.83 4.32 -14.87
N ASP A 67 -18.01 4.36 -14.23
CA ASP A 67 -18.92 5.51 -14.22
C ASP A 67 -18.82 6.39 -12.97
N ILE A 68 -17.81 6.18 -12.11
CA ILE A 68 -17.60 7.07 -10.96
C ILE A 68 -17.39 8.52 -11.41
N HIS A 69 -17.93 9.46 -10.63
CA HIS A 69 -17.73 10.89 -10.83
C HIS A 69 -16.34 11.32 -10.32
N LEU A 70 -15.30 10.99 -11.11
CA LEU A 70 -13.91 11.25 -10.79
C LEU A 70 -13.40 12.54 -11.44
N GLN A 71 -12.99 13.49 -10.61
CA GLN A 71 -12.10 14.59 -10.97
C GLN A 71 -10.65 14.18 -10.66
N THR A 72 -9.72 14.55 -11.53
CA THR A 72 -8.29 14.28 -11.32
C THR A 72 -7.48 15.57 -11.24
N LEU A 73 -6.37 15.53 -10.52
CA LEU A 73 -5.34 16.58 -10.50
C LEU A 73 -3.97 15.98 -10.83
N ALA A 74 -3.10 16.75 -11.46
CA ALA A 74 -1.67 16.43 -11.50
C ALA A 74 -1.01 16.77 -10.15
N TYR A 75 0.14 16.17 -9.85
CA TYR A 75 0.91 16.57 -8.67
C TYR A 75 1.25 18.06 -8.70
N GLY A 76 1.11 18.73 -7.56
CA GLY A 76 1.34 20.18 -7.41
C GLY A 76 0.24 21.08 -7.99
N GLU A 77 -0.68 20.55 -8.78
CA GLU A 77 -1.88 21.28 -9.21
C GLU A 77 -2.78 21.53 -7.99
N ALA A 78 -3.33 22.75 -7.89
CA ALA A 78 -4.15 23.17 -6.78
C ALA A 78 -5.53 23.65 -7.22
N ILE A 79 -6.54 23.31 -6.43
CA ILE A 79 -7.90 23.83 -6.56
C ILE A 79 -8.30 24.58 -5.29
N GLU A 80 -9.19 25.56 -5.43
CA GLU A 80 -9.86 26.18 -4.29
C GLU A 80 -11.26 25.58 -4.11
N HIS A 81 -11.57 25.15 -2.89
CA HIS A 81 -12.85 24.58 -2.54
C HIS A 81 -13.31 25.08 -1.17
N HIS A 82 -14.41 25.84 -1.14
CA HIS A 82 -14.92 26.48 0.07
C HIS A 82 -13.85 27.25 0.88
N GLY A 83 -12.92 27.92 0.18
CA GLY A 83 -11.82 28.68 0.79
C GLY A 83 -10.61 27.84 1.21
N VAL A 84 -10.67 26.51 1.10
CA VAL A 84 -9.53 25.61 1.30
C VAL A 84 -8.79 25.44 -0.03
N ARG A 85 -7.50 25.75 -0.06
CA ARG A 85 -6.63 25.42 -1.20
C ARG A 85 -6.12 23.99 -1.03
N LEU A 86 -6.51 23.11 -1.94
CA LEU A 86 -6.20 21.69 -1.92
C LEU A 86 -5.27 21.31 -3.08
N SER A 87 -4.26 20.49 -2.83
CA SER A 87 -3.33 19.96 -3.85
C SER A 87 -2.85 18.55 -3.48
N LEU A 88 -2.44 17.78 -4.49
CA LEU A 88 -1.95 16.41 -4.33
C LEU A 88 -0.43 16.36 -4.57
N HIS A 89 0.30 15.60 -3.76
CA HIS A 89 1.76 15.49 -3.81
C HIS A 89 2.21 14.03 -3.76
N PRO A 90 3.36 13.64 -4.35
CA PRO A 90 3.77 12.23 -4.42
C PRO A 90 3.92 11.56 -3.04
N ALA A 91 3.30 10.38 -2.85
CA ALA A 91 3.47 9.57 -1.64
C ALA A 91 4.41 8.36 -1.82
N GLY A 92 4.79 7.99 -3.04
CA GLY A 92 5.73 6.87 -3.29
C GLY A 92 5.23 5.47 -2.90
N HIS A 93 3.94 5.31 -2.59
CA HIS A 93 3.36 4.05 -2.15
C HIS A 93 2.99 3.12 -3.32
N VAL A 94 2.11 3.60 -4.19
CA VAL A 94 1.64 2.91 -5.41
C VAL A 94 1.41 3.90 -6.54
N LEU A 95 1.14 3.43 -7.77
CA LEU A 95 0.87 4.32 -8.90
C LEU A 95 -0.28 5.29 -8.60
N GLY A 96 0.02 6.58 -8.65
CA GLY A 96 -0.92 7.65 -8.34
C GLY A 96 -1.24 7.86 -6.85
N SER A 97 -0.50 7.24 -5.92
CA SER A 97 -0.65 7.53 -4.49
C SER A 97 -0.20 8.96 -4.16
N ALA A 98 -1.04 9.69 -3.44
CA ALA A 98 -0.82 11.09 -3.14
C ALA A 98 -1.02 11.44 -1.67
N GLN A 99 -0.17 12.33 -1.18
CA GLN A 99 -0.40 13.13 0.01
C GLN A 99 -1.39 14.25 -0.33
N VAL A 100 -2.33 14.52 0.56
CA VAL A 100 -3.34 15.59 0.44
C VAL A 100 -2.87 16.79 1.24
N ARG A 101 -2.44 17.86 0.56
CA ARG A 101 -2.07 19.14 1.18
C ARG A 101 -3.28 20.08 1.18
N LEU A 102 -3.63 20.57 2.37
CA LEU A 102 -4.70 21.52 2.62
C LEU A 102 -4.13 22.82 3.18
N GLU A 103 -4.54 23.95 2.64
CA GLU A 103 -4.19 25.27 3.15
C GLU A 103 -5.44 26.11 3.38
N HIS A 104 -5.59 26.63 4.60
CA HIS A 104 -6.74 27.45 4.98
C HIS A 104 -6.37 28.35 6.16
N GLY A 105 -6.70 29.65 6.07
CA GLY A 105 -6.45 30.61 7.15
C GLY A 105 -4.97 30.75 7.54
N GLY A 106 -4.06 30.59 6.57
CA GLY A 106 -2.60 30.65 6.80
C GLY A 106 -2.00 29.41 7.46
N ARG A 107 -2.75 28.31 7.58
CA ARG A 107 -2.28 27.03 8.10
C ARG A 107 -2.23 25.98 7.01
N VAL A 108 -1.23 25.12 7.07
CA VAL A 108 -0.99 24.02 6.13
C VAL A 108 -1.05 22.69 6.86
N TRP A 109 -1.96 21.82 6.44
CA TRP A 109 -2.04 20.44 6.89
C TRP A 109 -1.73 19.50 5.73
N VAL A 110 -1.05 18.40 6.01
CA VAL A 110 -0.78 17.36 5.01
C VAL A 110 -1.21 16.02 5.57
N ALA A 111 -2.13 15.34 4.88
CA ALA A 111 -2.44 13.94 5.12
C ALA A 111 -1.65 13.07 4.16
N SER A 112 -0.78 12.22 4.69
CA SER A 112 0.14 11.43 3.87
C SER A 112 -0.54 10.32 3.06
N GLY A 113 -1.63 9.75 3.57
CA GLY A 113 -2.07 8.42 3.15
C GLY A 113 -1.02 7.37 3.51
N ASP A 114 -0.99 6.27 2.78
CA ASP A 114 0.13 5.34 2.86
C ASP A 114 1.29 5.85 2.01
N TYR A 115 2.51 5.64 2.48
CA TYR A 115 3.71 6.14 1.80
C TYR A 115 4.92 5.25 1.98
N LYS A 116 5.83 5.29 1.01
CA LYS A 116 7.18 4.71 1.09
C LYS A 116 8.19 5.73 0.61
N THR A 117 9.27 5.90 1.37
CA THR A 117 10.33 6.87 1.06
C THR A 117 11.34 6.38 0.02
N GLU A 118 11.50 5.06 -0.13
CA GLU A 118 12.41 4.48 -1.10
C GLU A 118 11.81 4.52 -2.52
N ALA A 119 12.54 5.13 -3.46
CA ALA A 119 12.18 5.11 -4.88
C ALA A 119 12.41 3.72 -5.49
N ASP A 120 11.37 3.11 -6.04
CA ASP A 120 11.39 1.73 -6.57
C ASP A 120 11.10 1.62 -8.07
N GLY A 121 10.94 2.76 -8.76
CA GLY A 121 10.70 2.81 -10.20
C GLY A 121 9.26 2.47 -10.63
N THR A 122 8.35 2.18 -9.70
CA THR A 122 6.95 1.81 -10.02
C THR A 122 5.95 2.95 -9.83
N CYS A 123 6.35 4.02 -9.17
CA CYS A 123 5.56 5.24 -9.00
C CYS A 123 6.48 6.45 -8.76
N THR A 124 5.91 7.66 -8.79
CA THR A 124 6.65 8.89 -8.47
C THR A 124 7.15 8.84 -7.02
N PRO A 125 8.46 9.07 -6.77
CA PRO A 125 9.04 9.00 -5.42
C PRO A 125 8.36 9.94 -4.43
N PHE A 126 8.34 9.54 -3.16
CA PHE A 126 7.85 10.39 -2.06
C PHE A 126 8.54 11.76 -2.04
N GLU A 127 7.75 12.81 -1.88
CA GLU A 127 8.22 14.19 -1.76
C GLU A 127 7.84 14.75 -0.38
N PRO A 128 8.80 15.14 0.48
CA PRO A 128 8.44 15.82 1.73
C PRO A 128 7.72 17.14 1.46
N VAL A 129 6.52 17.30 2.04
CA VAL A 129 5.71 18.53 1.89
C VAL A 129 5.79 19.34 3.19
N PRO A 130 6.33 20.57 3.18
CA PRO A 130 6.35 21.43 4.35
C PRO A 130 4.94 21.75 4.86
N CYS A 131 4.71 21.58 6.17
CA CYS A 131 3.40 21.84 6.78
C CYS A 131 3.49 22.15 8.28
N ASP A 132 2.43 22.73 8.84
CA ASP A 132 2.31 22.97 10.29
C ASP A 132 1.83 21.71 11.03
N THR A 133 1.02 20.89 10.36
CA THR A 133 0.47 19.65 10.92
C THR A 133 0.52 18.52 9.89
N PHE A 134 1.11 17.39 10.29
CA PHE A 134 1.24 16.21 9.45
C PHE A 134 0.39 15.05 9.98
N ILE A 135 -0.39 14.40 9.12
CA ILE A 135 -1.14 13.18 9.45
C ILE A 135 -0.41 12.02 8.77
N THR A 136 0.22 11.15 9.56
CA THR A 136 1.06 10.03 9.11
C THR A 136 0.41 8.68 9.41
N GLU A 137 0.57 7.72 8.49
CA GLU A 137 0.41 6.29 8.82
C GLU A 137 1.50 5.81 9.80
N SER A 138 1.29 4.65 10.43
CA SER A 138 2.32 3.94 11.21
C SER A 138 2.20 2.42 11.11
N THR A 139 1.91 1.90 9.92
CA THR A 139 1.79 0.44 9.64
C THR A 139 2.99 -0.31 10.23
N PHE A 140 4.19 0.21 9.97
CA PHE A 140 5.46 -0.32 10.49
C PHE A 140 6.13 0.63 11.50
N GLY A 141 5.30 1.24 12.36
CA GLY A 141 5.71 2.19 13.41
C GLY A 141 6.44 1.57 14.62
N LEU A 142 7.27 0.54 14.42
CA LEU A 142 8.13 -0.04 15.46
C LEU A 142 9.60 -0.07 15.01
N PRO A 143 10.58 0.23 15.89
CA PRO A 143 12.02 0.26 15.54
C PRO A 143 12.63 -1.01 14.94
N ILE A 144 11.96 -2.16 15.08
CA ILE A 144 12.36 -3.46 14.53
C ILE A 144 12.15 -3.55 13.00
N TYR A 145 11.24 -2.75 12.45
CA TYR A 145 10.96 -2.72 11.02
C TYR A 145 12.01 -1.84 10.34
N ARG A 146 12.84 -2.51 9.55
CA ARG A 146 13.93 -1.94 8.76
C ARG A 146 14.05 -2.76 7.50
N TRP A 147 13.86 -2.14 6.34
CA TRP A 147 13.83 -2.88 5.08
C TRP A 147 15.24 -3.19 4.58
N PRO A 148 15.47 -4.39 4.00
CA PRO A 148 16.66 -4.59 3.20
C PRO A 148 16.64 -3.64 2.00
N THR A 149 17.81 -3.32 1.46
CA THR A 149 17.85 -2.54 0.21
C THR A 149 17.22 -3.34 -0.93
N GLN A 150 16.65 -2.64 -1.92
CA GLN A 150 16.06 -3.30 -3.10
C GLN A 150 17.03 -4.27 -3.79
N ALA A 151 18.31 -3.90 -3.93
CA ALA A 151 19.31 -4.76 -4.55
C ALA A 151 19.48 -6.10 -3.80
N VAL A 152 19.45 -6.08 -2.47
CA VAL A 152 19.54 -7.31 -1.66
C VAL A 152 18.25 -8.12 -1.79
N LEU A 153 17.09 -7.47 -1.67
CA LEU A 153 15.79 -8.14 -1.78
C LEU A 153 15.63 -8.87 -3.12
N PHE A 154 15.92 -8.20 -4.24
CA PHE A 154 15.77 -8.79 -5.56
C PHE A 154 16.83 -9.86 -5.86
N ALA A 155 18.07 -9.69 -5.39
CA ALA A 155 19.07 -10.75 -5.49
C ALA A 155 18.62 -12.04 -4.78
N GLU A 156 17.94 -11.93 -3.63
CA GLU A 156 17.39 -13.09 -2.94
C GLU A 156 16.20 -13.73 -3.67
N ILE A 157 15.28 -12.93 -4.21
CA ILE A 157 14.13 -13.41 -4.99
C ILE A 157 14.63 -14.13 -6.26
N ASP A 158 15.55 -13.51 -6.99
CA ASP A 158 16.12 -14.05 -8.22
C ASP A 158 16.93 -15.32 -7.99
N ALA A 159 17.71 -15.39 -6.91
CA ALA A 159 18.44 -16.60 -6.54
C ALA A 159 17.49 -17.76 -6.21
N TRP A 160 16.41 -17.48 -5.46
CA TRP A 160 15.39 -18.47 -5.14
C TRP A 160 14.63 -18.94 -6.38
N TRP A 161 14.23 -18.02 -7.26
CA TRP A 161 13.57 -18.35 -8.52
C TRP A 161 14.46 -19.19 -9.42
N ARG A 162 15.72 -18.79 -9.64
CA ARG A 162 16.67 -19.52 -10.48
C ARG A 162 16.89 -20.96 -10.00
N ALA A 163 17.10 -21.16 -8.70
CA ALA A 163 17.29 -22.48 -8.11
C ALA A 163 16.07 -23.40 -8.30
N ASN A 164 14.85 -22.86 -8.14
CA ASN A 164 13.63 -23.64 -8.36
C ASN A 164 13.42 -23.96 -9.85
N ALA A 165 13.68 -22.99 -10.73
CA ALA A 165 13.57 -23.19 -12.18
C ALA A 165 14.55 -24.25 -12.69
N GLU A 166 15.79 -24.28 -12.18
CA GLU A 166 16.79 -25.33 -12.47
C GLU A 166 16.35 -26.71 -11.95
N ALA A 167 15.64 -26.76 -10.82
CA ALA A 167 15.05 -27.97 -10.26
C ALA A 167 13.73 -28.41 -10.94
N GLY A 168 13.25 -27.67 -11.96
CA GLY A 168 11.97 -27.95 -12.61
C GLY A 168 10.76 -27.78 -11.68
N ARG A 169 10.85 -26.82 -10.75
CA ARG A 169 9.82 -26.46 -9.78
C ARG A 169 9.39 -25.00 -9.94
N ALA A 170 8.08 -24.74 -9.96
CA ALA A 170 7.55 -23.39 -9.99
C ALA A 170 7.86 -22.61 -8.70
N SER A 171 8.11 -21.31 -8.82
CA SER A 171 8.26 -20.38 -7.70
C SER A 171 6.98 -19.58 -7.52
N VAL A 172 6.15 -19.92 -6.54
CA VAL A 172 4.91 -19.20 -6.24
C VAL A 172 5.17 -18.14 -5.18
N LEU A 173 5.16 -16.87 -5.58
CA LEU A 173 5.34 -15.75 -4.68
C LEU A 173 3.99 -15.06 -4.43
N PHE A 174 3.45 -15.31 -3.25
CA PHE A 174 2.25 -14.62 -2.79
C PHE A 174 2.58 -13.15 -2.48
N CYS A 175 1.73 -12.23 -2.95
CA CYS A 175 1.86 -10.79 -2.76
C CYS A 175 0.53 -10.09 -3.10
N TYR A 176 0.30 -8.87 -2.59
CA TYR A 176 -0.87 -8.09 -3.02
C TYR A 176 -0.85 -7.84 -4.53
N ALA A 177 -2.02 -7.98 -5.15
CA ALA A 177 -2.19 -7.83 -6.60
C ALA A 177 -1.95 -6.39 -7.09
N PHE A 178 -2.07 -5.41 -6.21
CA PHE A 178 -1.79 -3.98 -6.44
C PHE A 178 -0.59 -3.56 -5.58
N GLY A 179 0.32 -2.75 -6.15
CA GLY A 179 1.56 -2.33 -5.49
C GLY A 179 2.63 -3.42 -5.56
N LYS A 180 2.58 -4.38 -4.62
CA LYS A 180 3.66 -5.37 -4.41
C LYS A 180 3.93 -6.22 -5.66
N ALA A 181 2.89 -6.71 -6.32
CA ALA A 181 3.06 -7.49 -7.55
C ALA A 181 3.80 -6.69 -8.63
N GLN A 182 3.46 -5.42 -8.83
CA GLN A 182 4.11 -4.57 -9.83
C GLN A 182 5.55 -4.24 -9.44
N ARG A 183 5.82 -3.98 -8.16
CA ARG A 183 7.19 -3.80 -7.66
C ARG A 183 8.04 -5.05 -7.80
N ILE A 184 7.49 -6.24 -7.57
CA ILE A 184 8.18 -7.50 -7.85
C ILE A 184 8.50 -7.60 -9.34
N LEU A 185 7.51 -7.40 -10.20
CA LEU A 185 7.67 -7.47 -11.66
C LEU A 185 8.72 -6.48 -12.18
N HIS A 186 8.79 -5.28 -11.60
CA HIS A 186 9.75 -4.26 -12.01
C HIS A 186 11.19 -4.62 -11.62
N GLY A 187 11.40 -5.28 -10.47
CA GLY A 187 12.74 -5.49 -9.92
C GLY A 187 13.39 -6.84 -10.21
N VAL A 188 12.63 -7.88 -10.58
CA VAL A 188 13.19 -9.21 -10.87
C VAL A 188 13.91 -9.26 -12.22
N ASP A 189 14.94 -10.12 -12.31
CA ASP A 189 15.58 -10.47 -13.58
C ASP A 189 14.67 -11.39 -14.41
N ALA A 190 13.87 -10.78 -15.28
CA ALA A 190 12.93 -11.50 -16.15
C ALA A 190 13.61 -12.46 -17.15
N SER A 191 14.94 -12.47 -17.29
CA SER A 191 15.65 -13.43 -18.14
C SER A 191 15.75 -14.84 -17.53
N ILE A 192 15.51 -14.98 -16.22
CA ILE A 192 15.57 -16.27 -15.51
C ILE A 192 14.54 -17.28 -16.06
N GLY A 193 13.35 -16.80 -16.44
CA GLY A 193 12.31 -17.68 -16.93
C GLY A 193 10.97 -16.98 -17.19
N PRO A 194 9.91 -17.76 -17.45
CA PRO A 194 8.58 -17.23 -17.67
C PRO A 194 7.99 -16.63 -16.39
N ILE A 195 7.21 -15.56 -16.54
CA ILE A 195 6.47 -14.95 -15.43
C ILE A 195 4.98 -15.16 -15.65
N VAL A 196 4.33 -15.81 -14.69
CA VAL A 196 2.90 -16.10 -14.71
C VAL A 196 2.23 -15.30 -13.60
N VAL A 197 1.09 -14.69 -13.87
CA VAL A 197 0.34 -13.91 -12.88
C VAL A 197 -1.07 -14.42 -12.71
N HIS A 198 -1.59 -14.30 -11.50
CA HIS A 198 -3.00 -14.54 -11.22
C HIS A 198 -3.88 -13.50 -11.94
N GLY A 199 -5.12 -13.89 -12.27
CA GLY A 199 -6.04 -13.04 -13.05
C GLY A 199 -6.39 -11.71 -12.39
N ALA A 200 -6.21 -11.59 -11.07
CA ALA A 200 -6.39 -10.35 -10.31
C ALA A 200 -5.27 -9.31 -10.53
N VAL A 201 -4.08 -9.76 -10.97
CA VAL A 201 -2.89 -8.92 -11.11
C VAL A 201 -2.86 -8.24 -12.49
N GLU A 202 -3.25 -8.96 -13.54
CA GLU A 202 -3.05 -8.49 -14.92
C GLU A 202 -3.82 -7.20 -15.27
N PRO A 203 -5.09 -6.99 -14.85
CA PRO A 203 -5.77 -5.71 -15.07
C PRO A 203 -4.99 -4.53 -14.48
N LEU A 204 -4.36 -4.72 -13.33
CA LEU A 204 -3.56 -3.68 -12.67
C LEU A 204 -2.21 -3.48 -13.36
N ASN A 205 -1.56 -4.56 -13.82
CA ASN A 205 -0.36 -4.47 -14.67
C ASN A 205 -0.63 -3.65 -15.94
N ALA A 206 -1.81 -3.83 -16.55
CA ALA A 206 -2.18 -3.07 -17.74
C ALA A 206 -2.26 -1.56 -17.45
N VAL A 207 -2.78 -1.16 -16.29
CA VAL A 207 -2.79 0.25 -15.87
C VAL A 207 -1.37 0.79 -15.68
N TYR A 208 -0.49 0.03 -15.01
CA TYR A 208 0.92 0.43 -14.84
C TYR A 208 1.66 0.58 -16.17
N ARG A 209 1.50 -0.38 -17.09
CA ARG A 209 2.11 -0.30 -18.43
C ARG A 209 1.57 0.90 -19.23
N ALA A 210 0.27 1.18 -19.13
CA ALA A 210 -0.34 2.33 -19.78
C ALA A 210 0.19 3.67 -19.23
N ALA A 211 0.55 3.70 -17.94
CA ALA A 211 1.23 4.84 -17.29
C ALA A 211 2.75 4.90 -17.58
N GLY A 212 3.29 3.97 -18.39
CA GLY A 212 4.70 3.98 -18.78
C GLY A 212 5.64 3.23 -17.84
N VAL A 213 5.13 2.53 -16.82
CA VAL A 213 5.97 1.70 -15.94
C VAL A 213 6.42 0.47 -16.71
N ALA A 214 7.75 0.27 -16.76
CA ALA A 214 8.34 -0.90 -17.38
C ALA A 214 8.08 -2.15 -16.53
N LEU A 215 7.18 -3.01 -17.02
CA LEU A 215 6.90 -4.32 -16.46
C LEU A 215 7.18 -5.39 -17.53
N PRO A 216 7.85 -6.51 -17.19
CA PRO A 216 8.11 -7.60 -18.14
C PRO A 216 6.81 -8.21 -18.67
N ARG A 217 6.92 -8.98 -19.76
CA ARG A 217 5.80 -9.77 -20.28
C ARG A 217 5.33 -10.75 -19.21
N THR A 218 4.03 -10.75 -18.94
CA THR A 218 3.36 -11.68 -18.04
C THR A 218 2.43 -12.60 -18.84
N LEU A 219 2.26 -13.82 -18.35
CA LEU A 219 1.33 -14.82 -18.88
C LEU A 219 0.26 -15.13 -17.84
N ARG A 220 -0.91 -15.59 -18.27
CA ARG A 220 -1.91 -16.20 -17.38
C ARG A 220 -1.78 -17.70 -17.44
N ALA A 221 -2.06 -18.38 -16.32
CA ALA A 221 -2.01 -19.84 -16.25
C ALA A 221 -3.05 -20.57 -17.15
N THR A 222 -3.87 -19.83 -17.88
CA THR A 222 -4.92 -20.31 -18.80
C THR A 222 -4.62 -19.93 -20.26
N ASP A 223 -3.53 -19.25 -20.55
CA ASP A 223 -3.17 -18.86 -21.91
C ASP A 223 -2.79 -20.10 -22.74
N ALA A 224 -3.05 -20.06 -24.04
CA ALA A 224 -2.93 -21.22 -24.92
C ALA A 224 -1.47 -21.71 -25.10
N ASP A 225 -0.50 -20.81 -24.94
CA ASP A 225 0.94 -21.08 -25.02
C ASP A 225 1.56 -21.49 -23.67
N VAL A 226 0.75 -21.62 -22.61
CA VAL A 226 1.21 -22.03 -21.27
C VAL A 226 0.99 -23.54 -21.06
N ASP A 227 2.09 -24.29 -21.08
CA ASP A 227 2.11 -25.73 -20.82
C ASP A 227 2.73 -26.10 -19.45
N ALA A 228 2.66 -27.38 -19.09
CA ALA A 228 3.20 -27.87 -17.82
C ALA A 228 4.73 -27.76 -17.72
N ALA A 229 5.46 -27.73 -18.84
CA ALA A 229 6.92 -27.61 -18.83
C ALA A 229 7.35 -26.17 -18.55
N LEU A 230 6.64 -25.19 -19.11
CA LEU A 230 6.81 -23.77 -18.85
C LEU A 230 6.51 -23.45 -17.38
N LEU A 231 5.38 -23.94 -16.85
CA LEU A 231 4.97 -23.67 -15.47
C LEU A 231 6.00 -24.14 -14.44
N LYS A 232 6.68 -25.26 -14.70
CA LYS A 232 7.75 -25.80 -13.83
C LYS A 232 8.96 -24.89 -13.69
N ARG A 233 9.09 -23.83 -14.48
CA ARG A 233 10.20 -22.87 -14.41
C ARG A 233 9.74 -21.46 -14.08
N ALA A 234 8.43 -21.27 -13.87
CA ALA A 234 7.83 -19.95 -13.77
C ALA A 234 8.02 -19.31 -12.40
N LEU A 235 8.20 -17.99 -12.40
CA LEU A 235 7.82 -17.15 -11.27
C LEU A 235 6.33 -16.88 -11.37
N VAL A 236 5.57 -17.26 -10.35
CA VAL A 236 4.13 -17.13 -10.28
C VAL A 236 3.77 -16.08 -9.24
N LEU A 237 3.14 -14.98 -9.63
CA LEU A 237 2.64 -13.97 -8.71
C LEU A 237 1.15 -14.14 -8.46
N ALA A 238 0.75 -14.27 -7.20
CA ALA A 238 -0.65 -14.49 -6.84
C ALA A 238 -1.03 -13.76 -5.55
N PRO A 239 -2.29 -13.31 -5.41
CA PRO A 239 -2.78 -12.78 -4.15
C PRO A 239 -2.79 -13.87 -3.07
N PRO A 240 -2.69 -13.53 -1.77
CA PRO A 240 -2.82 -14.49 -0.67
C PRO A 240 -4.10 -15.32 -0.73
N SER A 241 -5.19 -14.74 -1.24
CA SER A 241 -6.49 -15.42 -1.42
C SER A 241 -6.45 -16.56 -2.43
N ALA A 242 -5.41 -16.67 -3.25
CA ALA A 242 -5.22 -17.81 -4.14
C ALA A 242 -4.66 -19.04 -3.41
N GLN A 243 -4.04 -18.87 -2.24
CA GLN A 243 -3.45 -19.96 -1.46
C GLN A 243 -4.53 -20.98 -1.06
N GLY A 244 -4.25 -22.27 -1.27
CA GLY A 244 -5.21 -23.35 -0.97
C GLY A 244 -6.38 -23.50 -1.95
N THR A 245 -6.52 -22.62 -2.94
CA THR A 245 -7.59 -22.73 -3.95
C THR A 245 -7.25 -23.77 -5.03
N PRO A 246 -8.23 -24.28 -5.80
CA PRO A 246 -7.98 -25.18 -6.93
C PRO A 246 -7.05 -24.61 -8.01
N TRP A 247 -6.90 -23.28 -8.08
CA TRP A 247 -5.99 -22.63 -9.02
C TRP A 247 -4.53 -23.08 -8.80
N MET A 248 -4.13 -23.31 -7.54
CA MET A 248 -2.79 -23.77 -7.18
C MET A 248 -2.43 -25.15 -7.74
N LYS A 249 -3.43 -26.01 -8.00
CA LYS A 249 -3.21 -27.37 -8.53
C LYS A 249 -2.51 -27.38 -9.89
N ARG A 250 -2.53 -26.25 -10.62
CA ARG A 250 -1.88 -26.09 -11.94
C ARG A 250 -0.35 -26.13 -11.85
N PHE A 251 0.22 -25.76 -10.71
CA PHE A 251 1.68 -25.66 -10.53
C PHE A 251 2.31 -26.94 -9.98
N GLY A 252 1.51 -27.97 -9.68
CA GLY A 252 1.99 -29.28 -9.23
C GLY A 252 2.86 -29.19 -7.98
N ASN A 253 4.08 -29.72 -8.05
CA ASN A 253 5.10 -29.52 -7.02
C ASN A 253 5.72 -28.13 -7.22
N TYR A 254 5.32 -27.16 -6.40
CA TYR A 254 5.85 -25.79 -6.39
C TYR A 254 6.55 -25.50 -5.06
N ALA A 255 7.46 -24.52 -5.05
CA ALA A 255 7.93 -23.87 -3.83
C ALA A 255 7.13 -22.59 -3.63
N ASP A 256 6.75 -22.27 -2.40
CA ASP A 256 6.04 -21.03 -2.12
C ASP A 256 6.82 -20.05 -1.24
N ALA A 257 6.48 -18.79 -1.42
CA ALA A 257 6.99 -17.71 -0.62
C ALA A 257 5.93 -16.62 -0.44
N PHE A 258 6.13 -15.77 0.55
CA PHE A 258 5.29 -14.58 0.75
C PHE A 258 6.15 -13.32 0.79
N ALA A 259 5.77 -12.29 0.04
CA ALA A 259 6.40 -10.97 0.07
C ALA A 259 5.53 -10.01 0.89
N SER A 260 6.00 -9.69 2.11
CA SER A 260 5.33 -8.78 3.04
C SER A 260 6.32 -8.23 4.07
N GLY A 261 6.10 -7.02 4.56
CA GLY A 261 6.92 -6.41 5.62
C GLY A 261 6.91 -7.25 6.90
N TRP A 262 5.80 -7.96 7.19
CA TRP A 262 5.69 -8.81 8.37
C TRP A 262 6.55 -10.08 8.29
N MET A 263 7.14 -10.39 7.14
CA MET A 263 8.12 -11.48 7.01
C MET A 263 9.41 -11.21 7.78
N GLN A 264 9.61 -9.97 8.24
CA GLN A 264 10.64 -9.61 9.22
C GLN A 264 10.49 -10.40 10.53
N LEU A 265 9.25 -10.72 10.93
CA LEU A 265 8.96 -11.41 12.18
C LEU A 265 8.94 -12.93 12.00
N ARG A 266 9.81 -13.63 12.72
CA ARG A 266 9.87 -15.11 12.72
C ARG A 266 8.52 -15.76 13.04
N GLY A 267 7.76 -15.18 13.96
CA GLY A 267 6.44 -15.67 14.36
C GLY A 267 5.43 -15.66 13.22
N THR A 268 5.34 -14.54 12.49
CA THR A 268 4.41 -14.38 11.37
C THR A 268 4.76 -15.32 10.22
N ARG A 269 6.04 -15.42 9.87
CA ARG A 269 6.53 -16.36 8.85
C ARG A 269 6.13 -17.80 9.18
N ARG A 270 6.29 -18.23 10.44
CA ARG A 270 5.88 -19.59 10.88
C ARG A 270 4.36 -19.81 10.78
N ARG A 271 3.54 -18.82 11.15
CA ARG A 271 2.06 -18.93 11.10
C ARG A 271 1.53 -19.02 9.67
N ARG A 272 2.19 -18.36 8.72
CA ARG A 272 1.81 -18.36 7.30
C ARG A 272 2.05 -19.71 6.60
N GLY A 273 2.95 -20.54 7.13
CA GLY A 273 3.20 -21.89 6.61
C GLY A 273 3.80 -21.93 5.21
N VAL A 274 4.50 -20.87 4.79
CA VAL A 274 5.22 -20.80 3.51
C VAL A 274 6.69 -21.24 3.66
N ASP A 275 7.29 -21.77 2.59
CA ASP A 275 8.69 -22.22 2.61
C ASP A 275 9.65 -21.05 2.89
N ARG A 276 9.36 -19.87 2.32
CA ARG A 276 10.20 -18.67 2.42
C ARG A 276 9.38 -17.39 2.64
N GLY A 277 9.96 -16.43 3.36
CA GLY A 277 9.42 -15.07 3.48
C GLY A 277 10.42 -14.06 2.93
N PHE A 278 9.94 -13.12 2.13
CA PHE A 278 10.72 -11.99 1.62
C PHE A 278 10.22 -10.70 2.29
N VAL A 279 11.14 -9.97 2.92
CA VAL A 279 10.82 -8.73 3.64
C VAL A 279 10.66 -7.60 2.65
N MET A 280 9.41 -7.33 2.28
CA MET A 280 9.05 -6.35 1.25
C MET A 280 7.78 -5.62 1.65
N SER A 281 7.86 -4.31 1.79
CA SER A 281 6.70 -3.46 2.10
C SER A 281 6.67 -2.24 1.20
N ASP A 282 5.46 -1.84 0.80
CA ASP A 282 5.21 -0.57 0.11
C ASP A 282 4.89 0.56 1.08
N HIS A 283 5.11 0.34 2.37
CA HIS A 283 5.05 1.34 3.43
C HIS A 283 6.47 1.68 3.92
N ALA A 284 6.63 2.86 4.50
CA ALA A 284 7.86 3.27 5.13
C ALA A 284 8.21 2.35 6.31
N ASP A 285 9.49 1.98 6.41
CA ASP A 285 10.00 1.37 7.63
C ASP A 285 10.20 2.45 8.71
N TRP A 286 10.68 2.04 9.89
CA TRP A 286 10.88 2.97 10.99
C TRP A 286 11.80 4.17 10.62
N PRO A 287 13.00 3.97 10.05
CA PRO A 287 13.79 5.09 9.53
C PRO A 287 13.06 5.96 8.51
N GLY A 288 12.31 5.36 7.58
CA GLY A 288 11.53 6.07 6.57
C GLY A 288 10.43 6.95 7.16
N LEU A 289 9.68 6.45 8.16
CA LEU A 289 8.67 7.22 8.89
C LEU A 289 9.32 8.43 9.57
N GLN A 290 10.45 8.24 10.27
CA GLN A 290 11.17 9.34 10.91
C GLN A 290 11.69 10.37 9.91
N GLN A 291 12.21 9.91 8.76
CA GLN A 291 12.70 10.80 7.70
C GLN A 291 11.56 11.62 7.09
N ALA A 292 10.42 10.99 6.79
CA ALA A 292 9.26 11.67 6.23
C ALA A 292 8.72 12.74 7.18
N ILE A 293 8.49 12.38 8.46
CA ILE A 293 8.01 13.32 9.48
C ILE A 293 8.97 14.50 9.62
N ALA A 294 10.27 14.25 9.80
CA ALA A 294 11.27 15.31 9.94
C ALA A 294 11.35 16.20 8.69
N GLY A 295 11.19 15.63 7.49
CA GLY A 295 11.21 16.36 6.22
C GLY A 295 10.07 17.36 6.04
N THR A 296 8.96 17.20 6.77
CA THR A 296 7.83 18.15 6.74
C THR A 296 8.07 19.42 7.55
N GLY A 297 8.96 19.37 8.56
CA GLY A 297 9.11 20.45 9.53
C GLY A 297 7.90 20.68 10.45
N ALA A 298 6.90 19.79 10.45
CA ALA A 298 5.71 19.94 11.27
C ALA A 298 6.03 19.81 12.76
N GLU A 299 5.47 20.71 13.57
CA GLU A 299 5.57 20.64 15.03
C GLU A 299 4.45 19.77 15.64
N ARG A 300 3.33 19.62 14.92
CA ARG A 300 2.20 18.78 15.31
C ARG A 300 2.03 17.59 14.37
N VAL A 301 1.87 16.40 14.92
CA VAL A 301 1.73 15.15 14.15
C VAL A 301 0.53 14.35 14.65
N PHE A 302 -0.35 13.97 13.74
CA PHE A 302 -1.37 12.97 14.00
C PHE A 302 -0.94 11.63 13.44
N VAL A 303 -0.94 10.61 14.28
CA VAL A 303 -0.61 9.25 13.90
C VAL A 303 -1.90 8.47 13.65
N THR A 304 -1.95 7.77 12.52
CA THR A 304 -3.05 6.91 12.08
C THR A 304 -2.52 5.52 11.82
N HIS A 305 -3.38 4.50 11.98
CA HIS A 305 -3.12 3.10 11.61
C HIS A 305 -1.86 2.44 12.24
N GLY A 306 -1.81 1.11 12.33
CA GLY A 306 -0.65 0.37 12.85
C GLY A 306 -0.27 0.67 14.31
N SER A 307 1.01 0.97 14.55
CA SER A 307 1.61 1.09 15.91
C SER A 307 1.44 2.48 16.56
N VAL A 308 0.21 3.01 16.51
CA VAL A 308 -0.14 4.40 16.87
C VAL A 308 0.43 4.82 18.23
N GLN A 309 0.19 4.04 19.29
CA GLN A 309 0.59 4.42 20.65
C GLN A 309 2.12 4.49 20.83
N VAL A 310 2.85 3.60 20.16
CA VAL A 310 4.33 3.58 20.23
C VAL A 310 4.91 4.76 19.48
N MET A 311 4.41 5.02 18.27
CA MET A 311 4.83 6.16 17.47
C MET A 311 4.50 7.49 18.15
N MET A 312 3.28 7.66 18.66
CA MET A 312 2.88 8.86 19.42
C MET A 312 3.85 9.14 20.56
N ARG A 313 4.10 8.13 21.41
CA ARG A 313 5.01 8.27 22.55
C ARG A 313 6.41 8.69 22.10
N TRP A 314 6.94 8.02 21.07
CA TRP A 314 8.26 8.34 20.53
C TRP A 314 8.34 9.79 20.02
N LEU A 315 7.36 10.25 19.26
CA LEU A 315 7.33 11.62 18.73
C LEU A 315 7.21 12.66 19.85
N THR A 316 6.39 12.42 20.88
CA THR A 316 6.30 13.30 22.05
C THR A 316 7.62 13.37 22.82
N GLU A 317 8.29 12.23 23.04
CA GLU A 317 9.61 12.19 23.68
C GLU A 317 10.69 12.92 22.88
N ASN A 318 10.49 13.09 21.56
CA ASN A 318 11.36 13.85 20.65
C ASN A 318 10.89 15.30 20.41
N GLY A 319 9.96 15.81 21.23
CA GLY A 319 9.60 17.22 21.25
C GLY A 319 8.48 17.66 20.29
N LEU A 320 7.76 16.72 19.69
CA LEU A 320 6.59 17.02 18.82
C LEU A 320 5.26 16.92 19.60
N ASP A 321 4.27 17.72 19.19
CA ASP A 321 2.88 17.55 19.62
C ASP A 321 2.24 16.38 18.85
N ALA A 322 2.33 15.18 19.42
CA ALA A 322 1.86 13.94 18.79
C ALA A 322 0.50 13.48 19.36
N GLN A 323 -0.46 13.27 18.47
CA GLN A 323 -1.83 12.84 18.78
C GLN A 323 -2.23 11.65 17.90
N GLY A 324 -3.28 10.93 18.29
CA GLY A 324 -3.76 9.76 17.54
C GLY A 324 -5.13 10.00 16.94
N PHE A 325 -5.32 9.67 15.67
CA PHE A 325 -6.66 9.50 15.10
C PHE A 325 -7.03 8.02 15.10
N LYS A 326 -8.25 7.72 15.55
CA LYS A 326 -8.82 6.39 15.38
C LYS A 326 -9.37 6.29 13.95
N THR A 327 -8.83 5.36 13.17
CA THR A 327 -9.15 5.17 11.75
C THR A 327 -9.54 3.72 11.45
N GLU A 328 -10.30 3.47 10.38
CA GLU A 328 -10.59 2.11 9.84
C GLU A 328 -9.59 1.68 8.73
N TYR A 329 -8.46 2.38 8.58
CA TYR A 329 -7.41 2.02 7.62
C TYR A 329 -6.68 0.73 8.02
N GLY A 330 -6.22 -0.02 7.01
CA GLY A 330 -5.36 -1.19 7.09
C GLY A 330 -5.90 -2.41 7.85
N ASP A 331 -7.23 -2.55 7.97
CA ASP A 331 -7.86 -3.81 8.38
C ASP A 331 -7.43 -5.00 7.47
N GLU A 332 -7.00 -4.74 6.23
CA GLU A 332 -6.46 -5.73 5.30
C GLU A 332 -4.99 -6.11 5.59
N ASP A 333 -4.20 -5.21 6.19
CA ASP A 333 -2.83 -5.48 6.62
C ASP A 333 -2.80 -6.30 7.92
N ASP A 334 -3.78 -6.09 8.80
CA ASP A 334 -3.99 -6.96 9.97
C ASP A 334 -4.38 -8.39 9.56
N GLN A 335 -5.07 -8.55 8.42
CA GLN A 335 -5.29 -9.85 7.79
C GLN A 335 -4.01 -10.47 7.19
N GLU A 336 -2.88 -9.75 7.11
CA GLU A 336 -1.55 -10.34 6.88
C GLU A 336 -1.06 -11.18 8.07
N THR A 337 -1.68 -11.04 9.23
CA THR A 337 -1.52 -11.94 10.38
C THR A 337 -2.74 -12.84 10.51
N PRO A 338 -2.63 -14.18 10.42
CA PRO A 338 -3.78 -15.03 10.73
C PRO A 338 -4.26 -14.73 12.16
N ALA A 339 -5.54 -14.39 12.32
CA ALA A 339 -6.18 -14.28 13.62
C ALA A 339 -5.88 -15.56 14.42
N ALA A 340 -5.45 -15.41 15.68
CA ALA A 340 -5.38 -16.55 16.57
C ALA A 340 -6.79 -17.17 16.64
N ALA A 341 -6.90 -18.46 16.32
CA ALA A 341 -8.13 -19.19 16.57
C ALA A 341 -8.51 -18.98 18.05
N PRO A 342 -9.77 -18.66 18.38
CA PRO A 342 -10.18 -18.59 19.77
C PRO A 342 -9.84 -19.93 20.41
N ALA A 343 -9.13 -19.88 21.54
CA ALA A 343 -8.90 -21.06 22.35
C ALA A 343 -10.28 -21.66 22.64
N ALA A 344 -10.50 -22.90 22.19
CA ALA A 344 -11.66 -23.66 22.63
C ALA A 344 -11.57 -23.75 24.16
N GLU A 345 -12.51 -23.09 24.84
CA GLU A 345 -12.75 -23.33 26.25
C GLU A 345 -13.14 -24.80 26.38
N GLU A 346 -12.22 -25.57 26.94
CA GLU A 346 -12.45 -26.95 27.33
C GLU A 346 -13.39 -26.91 28.55
N GLU A 347 -14.70 -27.07 28.29
CA GLU A 347 -15.67 -27.33 29.35
C GLU A 347 -15.31 -28.66 30.01
N ALA A 348 -14.64 -28.55 31.16
CA ALA A 348 -14.42 -29.67 32.06
C ALA A 348 -15.76 -30.21 32.57
N LYS A 349 -15.96 -31.52 32.43
CA LYS A 349 -16.93 -32.29 33.19
C LYS A 349 -16.25 -33.42 33.94
#